data_AF-A0A1H8H3R2-F1
#
_entry.id   AF-A0A1H8H3R2-F1
#
_cell.length_a   1.000
_cell.length_b   1.000
_cell.length_c   1.000
_cell.angle_alpha   90.00
_cell.angle_beta   90.00
_cell.angle_gamma   90.00
#
_symmetry.space_group_name_H-M   'P 1'
#
loop_
_entity.id
_entity.type
_entity.pdbx_description
1 polymer ?
#
loop_
_entity_poly.entity_id
_entity_poly.type
_entity_poly.pdbx_seq_one_letter_code
_entity_poly.pdbx_strand_id
1 'polypeptide(L)'
;MGKEITPANIREMRAPWWGCTAGRVIGREIMDETTRKDLWSAIVHMRRVVTSHDAAIGAPRRHAVCLRLLAPMDAMEADAETPPADTRSDADKQRQATSALMRIEGWLGYTDKTAASEAKRVVLDDAICVDTAGLISALRCVSDGIKGKRMQYRGRL
;
A
#
# COMPACT_ATOMS: atom_id res chain seq x y z
N MET A 1 20.77 15.30 23.36
CA MET A 1 19.84 16.39 22.98
C MET A 1 18.46 15.78 22.74
N GLY A 2 17.52 15.96 23.65
CA GLY A 2 16.12 15.58 23.40
C GLY A 2 15.56 16.54 22.36
N LYS A 3 15.04 16.01 21.25
CA LYS A 3 14.31 16.82 20.27
C LYS A 3 13.11 17.46 20.98
N GLU A 4 12.91 18.77 20.80
CA GLU A 4 11.72 19.46 21.30
C GLU A 4 10.45 18.73 20.85
N ILE A 5 9.57 18.44 21.82
CA ILE A 5 8.30 17.78 21.56
C ILE A 5 7.33 18.85 21.06
N THR A 6 7.24 19.00 19.73
CA THR A 6 6.24 19.88 19.09
C THR A 6 4.96 19.08 18.75
N PRO A 7 3.79 19.71 18.63
CA PRO A 7 2.56 19.04 18.17
C PRO A 7 2.72 18.36 16.80
N ALA A 8 3.53 18.95 15.91
CA ALA A 8 3.90 18.35 14.63
C ALA A 8 4.72 17.06 14.84
N ASN A 9 5.68 17.05 15.77
CA ASN A 9 6.48 15.86 16.09
C ASN A 9 5.62 14.76 16.74
N ILE A 10 4.67 15.10 17.61
CA ILE A 10 3.72 14.14 18.19
C ILE A 10 2.82 13.53 17.10
N ARG A 11 2.30 14.36 16.19
CA ARG A 11 1.47 13.89 15.07
C ARG A 11 2.26 12.99 14.13
N GLU A 12 3.51 13.34 13.84
CA GLU A 12 4.41 12.53 13.02
C GLU A 12 4.71 11.19 13.69
N MET A 13 4.99 11.16 15.01
CA MET A 13 5.23 9.93 15.77
C MET A 13 4.01 8.99 15.80
N ARG A 14 2.80 9.53 15.67
CA ARG A 14 1.54 8.75 15.64
C ARG A 14 1.09 8.38 14.23
N ALA A 15 1.83 8.78 13.20
CA ALA A 15 1.39 8.56 11.83
C ALA A 15 1.42 7.05 11.48
N PRO A 16 0.38 6.55 10.77
CA PRO A 16 0.22 5.11 10.52
C PRO A 16 1.35 4.52 9.68
N TRP A 17 2.07 5.34 8.91
CA TRP A 17 3.20 4.88 8.10
C TRP A 17 4.38 4.35 8.91
N TRP A 18 4.53 4.69 10.19
CA TRP A 18 5.56 4.09 11.05
C TRP A 18 5.33 2.59 11.34
N GLY A 19 4.11 2.09 11.10
CA GLY A 19 3.73 0.71 11.38
C GLY A 19 4.17 -0.33 10.33
N CYS A 20 4.86 0.06 9.26
CA CYS A 20 5.38 -0.87 8.25
C CYS A 20 6.69 -0.39 7.61
N THR A 21 7.43 -1.30 6.97
CA THR A 21 8.72 -0.96 6.36
C THR A 21 8.57 0.04 5.21
N ALA A 22 7.62 -0.15 4.29
CA ALA A 22 7.36 0.79 3.19
C ALA A 22 6.99 2.19 3.70
N GLY A 23 6.15 2.27 4.73
CA GLY A 23 5.73 3.52 5.34
C GLY A 23 6.88 4.25 6.03
N ARG A 24 7.76 3.52 6.72
CA ARG A 24 8.98 4.09 7.33
C ARG A 24 9.93 4.66 6.29
N VAL A 25 10.02 4.05 5.11
CA VAL A 25 10.82 4.58 4.01
C VAL A 25 10.27 5.93 3.55
N ILE A 26 8.99 6.02 3.17
CA ILE A 26 8.41 7.30 2.71
C ILE A 26 8.33 8.37 3.81
N GLY A 27 8.28 7.98 5.09
CA GLY A 27 8.33 8.89 6.22
C GLY A 27 9.72 9.50 6.48
N ARG A 28 10.79 8.82 6.08
CA ARG A 28 12.18 9.31 6.21
C ARG A 28 12.63 10.15 5.02
N GLU A 29 11.99 9.98 3.87
CA GLU A 29 12.34 10.67 2.64
C GLU A 29 11.84 12.13 2.64
N ILE A 30 12.69 13.03 2.12
CA ILE A 30 12.38 14.45 2.02
C ILE A 30 11.45 14.65 0.82
N MET A 31 10.15 14.84 1.10
CA MET A 31 9.12 15.09 0.09
C MET A 31 7.99 15.94 0.67
N ASP A 32 7.21 16.55 -0.22
CA ASP A 32 6.01 17.28 0.16
C ASP A 32 4.91 16.35 0.71
N GLU A 33 4.00 16.91 1.49
CA GLU A 33 2.94 16.16 2.17
C GLU A 33 1.99 15.47 1.19
N THR A 34 1.71 16.08 0.04
CA THR A 34 0.80 15.52 -0.97
C THR A 34 1.42 14.28 -1.60
N THR A 35 2.68 14.35 -2.00
CA THR A 35 3.42 13.19 -2.50
C THR A 35 3.46 12.08 -1.45
N ARG A 36 3.71 12.39 -0.17
CA ARG A 36 3.72 11.37 0.88
C ARG A 36 2.36 10.67 1.03
N LYS A 37 1.27 11.44 1.02
CA LYS A 37 -0.11 10.90 1.06
C LYS A 37 -0.39 10.01 -0.13
N ASP A 38 0.03 10.42 -1.32
CA ASP A 38 -0.15 9.66 -2.56
C ASP A 38 0.58 8.31 -2.54
N LEU A 39 1.83 8.29 -2.05
CA LEU A 39 2.59 7.05 -1.90
C LEU A 39 2.01 6.16 -0.79
N TRP A 40 1.51 6.75 0.29
CA TRP A 40 0.81 6.02 1.34
C TRP A 40 -0.47 5.36 0.81
N SER A 41 -1.28 6.08 0.03
CA SER A 41 -2.46 5.52 -0.62
C SER A 41 -2.11 4.37 -1.57
N ALA A 42 -0.98 4.45 -2.29
CA ALA A 42 -0.49 3.35 -3.12
C ALA A 42 -0.15 2.10 -2.29
N ILE A 43 0.58 2.26 -1.17
CA ILE A 43 0.92 1.16 -0.23
C ILE A 43 -0.37 0.49 0.28
N VAL A 44 -1.31 1.28 0.78
CA VAL A 44 -2.60 0.80 1.31
C VAL A 44 -3.39 0.07 0.23
N HIS A 45 -3.47 0.62 -0.98
CA HIS A 45 -4.17 0.01 -2.10
C HIS A 45 -3.57 -1.34 -2.48
N MET A 46 -2.23 -1.43 -2.61
CA MET A 46 -1.56 -2.70 -2.92
C MET A 46 -1.87 -3.77 -1.87
N ARG A 47 -1.78 -3.42 -0.58
CA ARG A 47 -2.10 -4.34 0.52
C ARG A 47 -3.56 -4.78 0.50
N ARG A 48 -4.51 -3.88 0.23
CA ARG A 48 -5.95 -4.23 0.11
C ARG A 48 -6.21 -5.21 -1.01
N VAL A 49 -5.64 -4.97 -2.19
CA VAL A 49 -5.85 -5.81 -3.36
C VAL A 49 -5.27 -7.21 -3.14
N VAL A 50 -4.03 -7.32 -2.65
CA VAL A 50 -3.42 -8.63 -2.38
C VAL A 50 -4.18 -9.37 -1.28
N THR A 51 -4.61 -8.68 -0.23
CA THR A 51 -5.45 -9.29 0.82
C THR A 51 -6.76 -9.83 0.27
N SER A 52 -7.44 -9.06 -0.58
CA SER A 52 -8.68 -9.50 -1.23
C SER A 52 -8.46 -10.68 -2.17
N HIS A 53 -7.33 -10.70 -2.88
CA HIS A 53 -6.97 -11.78 -3.78
C HIS A 53 -6.64 -13.07 -3.01
N ASP A 54 -5.78 -12.99 -2.00
CA ASP A 54 -5.42 -14.13 -1.15
C ASP A 54 -6.67 -14.74 -0.51
N ALA A 55 -7.57 -13.91 0.03
CA ALA A 55 -8.84 -14.38 0.58
C ALA A 55 -9.71 -15.09 -0.48
N ALA A 56 -9.78 -14.55 -1.70
CA ALA A 56 -10.60 -15.12 -2.77
C ALA A 56 -10.07 -16.46 -3.30
N ILE A 57 -8.78 -16.74 -3.15
CA ILE A 57 -8.17 -18.04 -3.54
C ILE A 57 -8.00 -19.00 -2.35
N GLY A 58 -8.46 -18.62 -1.15
CA GLY A 58 -8.28 -19.41 0.07
C GLY A 58 -6.84 -19.46 0.59
N ALA A 59 -5.98 -18.53 0.16
CA ALA A 59 -4.62 -18.43 0.66
C ALA A 59 -4.59 -17.87 2.09
N PRO A 60 -3.61 -18.28 2.92
CA PRO A 60 -3.46 -17.74 4.27
C PRO A 60 -3.17 -16.24 4.23
N ARG A 61 -3.67 -15.51 5.24
CA ARG A 61 -3.40 -14.07 5.41
C ARG A 61 -1.90 -13.89 5.66
N ARG A 62 -1.17 -13.44 4.64
CA ARG A 62 0.31 -13.40 4.65
C ARG A 62 0.89 -12.51 5.76
N HIS A 63 0.20 -11.44 6.19
CA HIS A 63 0.72 -10.50 7.20
C HIS A 63 -0.37 -9.86 8.09
N ALA A 64 -0.36 -10.17 9.38
CA ALA A 64 -1.25 -9.53 10.38
C ALA A 64 -0.96 -8.02 10.58
N VAL A 65 0.30 -7.60 10.39
CA VAL A 65 0.71 -6.17 10.42
C VAL A 65 0.05 -5.38 9.29
N CYS A 66 -0.08 -6.00 8.10
CA CYS A 66 -0.77 -5.40 6.97
C CYS A 66 -2.25 -5.16 7.27
N LEU A 67 -2.91 -6.05 8.01
CA LEU A 67 -4.34 -5.90 8.37
C LEU A 67 -4.58 -4.79 9.39
N ARG A 68 -3.68 -4.58 10.36
CA ARG A 68 -3.77 -3.46 11.32
C ARG A 68 -3.69 -2.08 10.67
N LEU A 69 -3.01 -1.98 9.53
CA LEU A 69 -2.93 -0.73 8.77
C LEU A 69 -4.16 -0.47 7.89
N LEU A 70 -4.97 -1.51 7.65
CA LEU A 70 -6.17 -1.44 6.83
C LEU A 70 -7.45 -1.24 7.65
N ALA A 71 -7.41 -1.54 8.95
CA ALA A 71 -8.49 -1.27 9.90
C ALA A 71 -8.26 0.07 10.60
N PRO A 72 -9.20 1.04 10.55
CA PRO A 72 -9.20 2.15 11.48
C PRO A 72 -9.30 1.56 12.89
N MET A 73 -8.37 1.91 13.79
CA MET A 73 -8.43 1.46 15.20
C MET A 73 -9.72 1.93 15.89
N ASP A 74 -10.36 2.97 15.38
CA ASP A 74 -11.59 3.56 15.94
C ASP A 74 -12.88 2.96 15.34
N ALA A 75 -12.79 2.03 14.38
CA ALA A 75 -13.95 1.44 13.70
C ALA A 75 -14.25 -0.02 14.14
N MET A 76 -13.80 -0.41 15.33
CA MET A 76 -14.08 -1.72 15.92
C MET A 76 -15.31 -1.74 16.83
N GLU A 77 -16.16 -0.71 16.80
CA GLU A 77 -17.52 -0.77 17.34
C GLU A 77 -18.47 -1.11 16.19
N ALA A 78 -19.22 -2.21 16.31
CA ALA A 78 -20.21 -2.61 15.33
C ALA A 78 -21.42 -1.67 15.40
N ASP A 79 -21.34 -0.54 14.71
CA ASP A 79 -22.46 0.35 14.48
C ASP A 79 -23.22 -0.01 13.18
N ALA A 80 -24.31 0.69 12.93
CA ALA A 80 -25.20 0.47 11.80
C ALA A 80 -24.56 0.78 10.42
N GLU A 81 -23.29 1.19 10.36
CA GLU A 81 -22.49 1.31 9.12
C GLU A 81 -21.77 0.01 8.73
N THR A 82 -22.19 -1.14 9.29
CA THR A 82 -21.73 -2.45 8.84
C THR A 82 -21.89 -2.56 7.31
N PRO A 83 -20.81 -2.82 6.55
CA PRO A 83 -20.89 -2.91 5.09
C PRO A 83 -21.95 -3.93 4.68
N PRO A 84 -22.78 -3.63 3.67
CA PRO A 84 -23.80 -4.56 3.21
C PRO A 84 -23.16 -5.91 2.87
N ALA A 85 -23.86 -6.99 3.20
CA ALA A 85 -23.39 -8.34 2.93
C ALA A 85 -23.02 -8.47 1.44
N ASP A 86 -21.81 -8.96 1.18
CA ASP A 86 -21.31 -9.10 -0.18
C ASP A 86 -22.02 -10.27 -0.90
N THR A 87 -23.06 -9.92 -1.66
CA THR A 87 -23.93 -10.84 -2.40
C THR A 87 -23.30 -11.41 -3.68
N ARG A 88 -22.08 -11.00 -4.02
CA ARG A 88 -21.37 -11.55 -5.20
C ARG A 88 -21.10 -13.04 -5.01
N SER A 89 -21.18 -13.79 -6.11
CA SER A 89 -20.74 -15.19 -6.13
C SER A 89 -19.24 -15.31 -5.85
N ASP A 90 -18.78 -16.45 -5.34
CA ASP A 90 -17.35 -16.67 -5.09
C ASP A 90 -16.52 -16.55 -6.38
N ALA A 91 -17.09 -17.00 -7.51
CA ALA A 91 -16.46 -16.84 -8.82
C ALA A 91 -16.33 -15.36 -9.23
N ASP A 92 -17.32 -14.52 -8.94
CA ASP A 92 -17.23 -13.07 -9.18
C ASP A 92 -16.20 -12.40 -8.29
N LYS A 93 -16.18 -12.76 -6.99
CA LYS A 93 -15.18 -12.26 -6.03
C LYS A 93 -13.77 -12.59 -6.50
N GLN A 94 -13.53 -13.83 -6.91
CA GLN A 94 -12.24 -14.27 -7.42
C GLN A 94 -11.85 -13.55 -8.72
N ARG A 95 -12.76 -13.43 -9.70
CA ARG A 95 -12.48 -12.70 -10.95
C ARG A 95 -12.14 -11.24 -10.69
N GLN A 96 -12.89 -10.56 -9.83
CA GLN A 96 -12.67 -9.15 -9.53
C GLN A 96 -11.36 -8.93 -8.77
N ALA A 97 -11.06 -9.77 -7.77
CA ALA A 97 -9.81 -9.68 -7.02
C ALA A 97 -8.58 -9.97 -7.91
N THR A 98 -8.69 -10.95 -8.81
CA THR A 98 -7.65 -11.25 -9.81
C THR A 98 -7.46 -10.09 -10.78
N SER A 99 -8.55 -9.51 -11.30
CA SER A 99 -8.49 -8.32 -12.16
C SER A 99 -7.82 -7.13 -11.48
N ALA A 100 -8.12 -6.90 -10.19
CA ALA A 100 -7.48 -5.84 -9.41
C ALA A 100 -5.98 -6.11 -9.22
N LEU A 101 -5.58 -7.35 -8.94
CA LEU A 101 -4.17 -7.71 -8.83
C LEU A 101 -3.43 -7.50 -10.17
N MET A 102 -4.02 -7.92 -11.28
CA MET A 102 -3.44 -7.72 -12.61
C MET A 102 -3.30 -6.24 -12.99
N ARG A 103 -4.18 -5.35 -12.50
CA ARG A 103 -4.00 -3.90 -12.68
C ARG A 103 -2.75 -3.38 -11.97
N ILE A 104 -2.51 -3.82 -10.73
CA ILE A 104 -1.29 -3.48 -10.00
C ILE A 104 -0.06 -3.97 -10.75
N GLU A 105 -0.05 -5.23 -11.19
CA GLU A 105 1.07 -5.78 -11.98
C GLU A 105 1.29 -4.97 -13.27
N GLY A 106 0.21 -4.58 -13.95
CA GLY A 106 0.27 -3.70 -15.12
C GLY A 106 0.88 -2.33 -14.83
N TRP A 107 0.53 -1.70 -13.71
CA TRP A 107 1.12 -0.42 -13.29
C TRP A 107 2.59 -0.56 -12.88
N LEU A 108 2.94 -1.63 -12.17
CA LEU A 108 4.33 -1.94 -11.81
C LEU A 108 5.18 -2.24 -13.06
N GLY A 109 4.58 -2.73 -14.14
CA GLY A 109 5.23 -2.91 -15.45
C GLY A 109 5.76 -1.62 -16.08
N TYR A 110 5.35 -0.44 -15.58
CA TYR A 110 5.94 0.85 -15.95
C TYR A 110 7.20 1.19 -15.16
N THR A 111 7.82 0.22 -14.47
CA THR A 111 9.12 0.36 -13.82
C THR A 111 10.08 -0.74 -14.26
N ASP A 112 11.34 -0.66 -13.85
CA ASP A 112 12.29 -1.76 -14.03
C ASP A 112 11.92 -2.96 -13.12
N LYS A 113 12.36 -4.16 -13.51
CA LYS A 113 12.02 -5.41 -12.78
C LYS A 113 12.47 -5.38 -11.32
N THR A 114 13.60 -4.71 -11.04
CA THR A 114 14.16 -4.59 -9.70
C THR A 114 13.25 -3.73 -8.82
N ALA A 115 12.84 -2.57 -9.29
CA ALA A 115 11.90 -1.67 -8.60
C ALA A 115 10.54 -2.35 -8.36
N ALA A 116 10.00 -3.03 -9.36
CA ALA A 116 8.74 -3.77 -9.23
C ALA A 116 8.83 -4.90 -8.19
N SER A 117 9.94 -5.65 -8.21
CA SER A 117 10.20 -6.73 -7.24
C SER A 117 10.37 -6.16 -5.82
N GLU A 118 11.13 -5.08 -5.68
CA GLU A 118 11.35 -4.42 -4.40
C GLU A 118 10.05 -3.89 -3.82
N ALA A 119 9.19 -3.26 -4.63
CA ALA A 119 7.88 -2.82 -4.19
C ALA A 119 7.03 -3.97 -3.66
N LYS A 120 6.99 -5.11 -4.35
CA LYS A 120 6.24 -6.28 -3.87
C LYS A 120 6.79 -6.80 -2.55
N ARG A 121 8.11 -6.99 -2.45
CA ARG A 121 8.77 -7.54 -1.26
C ARG A 121 8.61 -6.62 -0.03
N VAL A 122 8.77 -5.31 -0.22
CA VAL A 122 8.69 -4.33 0.88
C VAL A 122 7.25 -4.00 1.24
N VAL A 123 6.34 -3.86 0.26
CA VAL A 123 4.95 -3.50 0.53
C VAL A 123 4.14 -4.70 0.99
N LEU A 124 4.27 -5.86 0.37
CA LEU A 124 3.42 -7.02 0.63
C LEU A 124 3.97 -7.91 1.74
N ASP A 125 5.29 -8.10 1.76
CA ASP A 125 5.97 -8.99 2.69
C ASP A 125 6.68 -8.25 3.85
N ASP A 126 6.50 -6.94 3.93
CA ASP A 126 7.10 -6.03 4.92
C ASP A 126 8.63 -6.13 5.06
N ALA A 127 9.30 -6.67 4.04
CA ALA A 127 10.72 -6.96 4.07
C ALA A 127 11.56 -5.68 4.12
N ILE A 128 12.81 -5.82 4.57
CA ILE A 128 13.78 -4.71 4.63
C ILE A 128 13.93 -4.09 3.24
N CYS A 129 13.72 -2.78 3.13
CA CYS A 129 13.96 -2.04 1.90
C CYS A 129 15.46 -1.84 1.69
N VAL A 130 15.96 -2.35 0.56
CA VAL A 130 17.36 -2.17 0.09
C VAL A 130 17.45 -1.17 -1.06
N ASP A 131 16.35 -0.93 -1.78
CA ASP A 131 16.30 -0.02 -2.92
C ASP A 131 15.16 1.00 -2.78
N THR A 132 15.43 2.06 -2.02
CA THR A 132 14.48 3.14 -1.73
C THR A 132 14.01 3.88 -2.98
N ALA A 133 14.93 4.18 -3.91
CA ALA A 133 14.60 4.89 -5.14
C ALA A 133 13.70 4.05 -6.07
N GLY A 134 13.95 2.74 -6.13
CA GLY A 134 13.10 1.79 -6.87
C GLY A 134 11.71 1.69 -6.26
N LEU A 135 11.63 1.54 -4.93
CA LEU A 135 10.36 1.54 -4.21
C LEU A 135 9.53 2.80 -4.49
N ILE A 136 10.12 4.00 -4.38
CA ILE A 136 9.42 5.26 -4.65
C ILE A 136 8.93 5.31 -6.12
N SER A 137 9.75 4.90 -7.07
CA SER A 137 9.41 4.91 -8.49
C SER A 137 8.22 3.99 -8.79
N ALA A 138 8.23 2.78 -8.23
CA ALA A 138 7.14 1.81 -8.33
C ALA A 138 5.84 2.32 -7.67
N LEU A 139 5.93 2.89 -6.46
CA LEU A 139 4.77 3.46 -5.78
C LEU A 139 4.17 4.66 -6.53
N ARG A 140 4.98 5.47 -7.22
CA ARG A 140 4.50 6.55 -8.10
C ARG A 140 3.70 5.99 -9.28
N CYS A 141 4.15 4.91 -9.90
CA CYS A 141 3.39 4.24 -10.97
C CYS A 141 2.04 3.73 -10.47
N VAL A 142 2.00 3.11 -9.29
CA VAL A 142 0.74 2.65 -8.68
C VAL A 142 -0.17 3.84 -8.34
N SER A 143 0.38 4.93 -7.78
CA SER A 143 -0.37 6.14 -7.46
C SER A 143 -1.00 6.78 -8.70
N ASP A 144 -0.26 6.89 -9.80
CA ASP A 144 -0.78 7.38 -11.08
C ASP A 144 -1.91 6.49 -11.61
N GLY A 145 -1.73 5.17 -11.51
CA GLY A 145 -2.74 4.18 -11.89
C GLY A 145 -4.05 4.32 -11.11
N ILE A 146 -3.97 4.48 -9.79
CA ILE A 146 -5.13 4.74 -8.91
C ILE A 146 -5.84 6.03 -9.31
N LYS A 147 -5.07 7.07 -9.67
CA LYS A 147 -5.59 8.39 -10.09
C LYS A 147 -6.11 8.42 -11.52
N GLY A 148 -6.04 7.31 -12.26
CA GLY A 148 -6.44 7.24 -13.67
C GLY A 148 -5.58 8.10 -14.61
N LYS A 149 -4.35 8.43 -14.20
CA LYS A 149 -3.43 9.20 -15.04
C LYS A 149 -2.88 8.34 -16.16
N ARG A 150 -2.41 9.00 -17.23
CA ARG A 150 -1.62 8.34 -18.27
C ARG A 150 -0.31 7.83 -17.65
N MET A 151 -0.08 6.53 -17.77
CA MET A 151 1.12 5.89 -17.24
C MET A 151 2.37 6.36 -17.97
N GLN A 152 3.44 6.58 -17.21
CA GLN A 152 4.77 6.95 -17.72
C GLN A 152 5.78 5.92 -17.24
N TYR A 153 6.68 5.50 -18.13
CA TYR A 153 7.75 4.58 -17.77
C TYR A 153 8.76 5.26 -16.85
N ARG A 154 9.13 4.58 -15.75
CA ARG A 154 10.04 5.05 -14.69
C ARG A 154 11.11 4.01 -14.37
N GLY A 155 11.45 3.14 -15.33
CA GLY A 155 12.55 2.21 -15.16
C GLY A 155 13.89 2.93 -15.20
N ARG A 156 14.82 2.47 -14.35
CA ARG A 156 16.21 2.91 -14.35
C ARG A 156 17.01 2.00 -15.28
N LEU A 157 18.02 2.58 -15.92
CA LEU A 157 18.98 1.88 -16.79
C LEU A 157 19.92 1.00 -15.96
#